data_AF-A0A7G6X158-F1
#
_entry.id   AF-A0A7G6X158-F1
#
_cell.length_a   1.000
_cell.length_b   1.000
_cell.length_c   1.000
_cell.angle_alpha   90.00
_cell.angle_beta   90.00
_cell.angle_gamma   90.00
#
_symmetry.space_group_name_H-M   'P 1'
#
loop_
_entity.id
_entity.type
_entity.pdbx_description
1 polymer ?
#
loop_
_entity_poly.entity_id
_entity_poly.type
_entity_poly.pdbx_seq_one_letter_code
_entity_poly.pdbx_strand_id
1 'polypeptide(L)'
;METPKRRRSATRARLLEGALDVFAERGFNGASVEDICDRAGFTRGAFYSNFASKDELVLALFQATTDRLLEQIAALLPDLANQPGTLLDAVLGLLDDAAPDQRQWHLISTEFTLHALRNPEAATALNHQRRMFRERLTDLVEQIITAGDLRLSVPPEQFVRLVIALHEGARSQSLLEPTEVAAGSLEHTFLPMVLAAVSRSE
;
A
#
# COMPACT_ATOMS: atom_id res chain seq x y z
N MET A 1 -2.26 25.50 -24.47
CA MET A 1 -2.12 26.22 -23.19
C MET A 1 -2.74 25.35 -22.10
N GLU A 2 -1.98 24.96 -21.08
CA GLU A 2 -2.41 23.98 -20.08
C GLU A 2 -3.28 24.64 -18.99
N THR A 3 -4.41 24.01 -18.60
CA THR A 3 -5.35 24.59 -17.63
C THR A 3 -4.76 24.65 -16.21
N PRO A 4 -5.15 25.62 -15.37
CA PRO A 4 -4.63 25.77 -14.00
C PRO A 4 -4.75 24.50 -13.15
N LYS A 5 -5.83 23.73 -13.34
CA LYS A 5 -6.07 22.45 -12.67
C LYS A 5 -5.04 21.37 -13.06
N ARG A 6 -4.66 21.29 -14.33
CA ARG A 6 -3.67 20.33 -14.84
C ARG A 6 -2.26 20.64 -14.35
N ARG A 7 -1.90 21.93 -14.29
CA ARG A 7 -0.62 22.38 -13.72
C ARG A 7 -0.51 22.02 -12.24
N ARG A 8 -1.57 22.27 -11.46
CA ARG A 8 -1.61 21.91 -10.03
C ARG A 8 -1.47 20.40 -9.82
N SER A 9 -2.15 19.57 -10.62
CA SER A 9 -2.00 18.12 -10.52
C SER A 9 -0.60 17.63 -10.89
N ALA A 10 0.04 18.21 -11.92
CA ALA A 10 1.40 17.87 -12.30
C ALA A 10 2.43 18.25 -11.21
N THR A 11 2.28 19.43 -10.61
CA THR A 11 3.11 19.84 -9.45
C THR A 11 2.90 18.90 -8.26
N ARG A 12 1.63 18.55 -7.94
CA ARG A 12 1.33 17.63 -6.85
C ARG A 12 2.00 16.25 -7.06
N ALA A 13 1.91 15.70 -8.27
CA ALA A 13 2.53 14.42 -8.61
C ALA A 13 4.06 14.45 -8.44
N ARG A 14 4.72 15.48 -8.94
CA ARG A 14 6.19 15.64 -8.80
C ARG A 14 6.63 15.86 -7.36
N LEU A 15 5.83 16.55 -6.54
CA LEU A 15 6.10 16.69 -5.11
C LEU A 15 5.98 15.34 -4.38
N LEU A 16 5.02 14.49 -4.77
CA LEU A 16 4.88 13.14 -4.22
C LEU A 16 6.08 12.27 -4.61
N GLU A 17 6.47 12.28 -5.88
CA GLU A 17 7.66 11.56 -6.38
C GLU A 17 8.94 11.99 -5.65
N GLY A 18 9.19 13.31 -5.57
CA GLY A 18 10.35 13.82 -4.85
C GLY A 18 10.33 13.51 -3.36
N ALA A 19 9.14 13.46 -2.74
CA ALA A 19 9.02 13.08 -1.34
C ALA A 19 9.25 11.59 -1.10
N LEU A 20 8.81 10.71 -2.01
CA LEU A 20 9.09 9.27 -1.93
C LEU A 20 10.60 9.03 -1.82
N ASP A 21 11.38 9.63 -2.72
CA ASP A 21 12.83 9.46 -2.72
C ASP A 21 13.48 10.07 -1.48
N VAL A 22 13.09 11.30 -1.11
CA VAL A 22 13.68 11.99 0.05
C VAL A 22 13.37 11.25 1.34
N PHE A 23 12.16 10.72 1.52
CA PHE A 23 11.83 9.90 2.67
C PHE A 23 12.58 8.57 2.67
N ALA A 24 12.73 7.91 1.51
CA ALA A 24 13.51 6.68 1.42
C ALA A 24 14.99 6.88 1.77
N GLU A 25 15.57 8.04 1.42
CA GLU A 25 16.98 8.35 1.67
C GLU A 25 17.25 8.88 3.08
N ARG A 26 16.36 9.72 3.64
CA ARG A 26 16.60 10.48 4.87
C ARG A 26 15.69 10.12 6.03
N GLY A 27 14.71 9.26 5.77
CA GLY A 27 13.61 8.97 6.67
C GLY A 27 12.61 10.13 6.77
N PHE A 28 11.38 9.83 7.18
CA PHE A 28 10.29 10.78 7.37
C PHE A 28 10.70 11.91 8.31
N ASN A 29 11.32 11.60 9.45
CA ASN A 29 11.72 12.63 10.43
C ASN A 29 12.91 13.47 9.97
N GLY A 30 13.89 12.87 9.29
CA GLY A 30 15.09 13.55 8.78
C GLY A 30 14.83 14.42 7.55
N ALA A 31 13.77 14.13 6.79
CA ALA A 31 13.38 14.91 5.63
C ALA A 31 12.76 16.27 6.00
N SER A 32 13.22 17.33 5.32
CA SER A 32 12.61 18.66 5.38
C SER A 32 11.72 18.95 4.16
N VAL A 33 10.81 19.93 4.29
CA VAL A 33 10.04 20.45 3.14
C VAL A 33 10.96 21.01 2.06
N GLU A 34 12.10 21.57 2.46
CA GLU A 34 13.10 22.13 1.54
C GLU A 34 13.77 21.03 0.72
N ASP A 35 14.17 19.92 1.34
CA ASP A 35 14.73 18.77 0.61
C ASP A 35 13.76 18.22 -0.45
N ILE A 36 12.46 18.13 -0.09
CA ILE A 36 11.40 17.67 -1.01
C ILE A 36 11.23 18.66 -2.17
N CYS A 37 11.20 19.96 -1.86
CA CYS A 37 11.11 21.02 -2.85
C CYS A 37 12.28 20.99 -3.83
N ASP A 38 13.51 20.88 -3.32
CA ASP A 38 14.73 20.82 -4.12
C ASP A 38 14.75 19.59 -5.02
N ARG A 39 14.37 18.42 -4.48
CA ARG A 39 14.24 17.18 -5.27
C ARG A 39 13.19 17.31 -6.38
N ALA A 40 12.02 17.85 -6.04
CA ALA A 40 10.91 17.97 -6.97
C ALA A 40 11.08 19.13 -7.99
N GLY A 41 12.05 20.02 -7.77
CA GLY A 41 12.28 21.21 -8.60
C GLY A 41 11.22 22.31 -8.40
N PHE A 42 10.71 22.46 -7.18
CA PHE A 42 9.66 23.41 -6.82
C PHE A 42 10.06 24.27 -5.61
N THR A 43 9.38 25.40 -5.42
CA THR A 43 9.61 26.27 -4.26
C THR A 43 8.79 25.82 -3.05
N ARG A 44 9.16 26.29 -1.85
CA ARG A 44 8.34 26.14 -0.64
C ARG A 44 6.92 26.67 -0.83
N GLY A 45 6.76 27.80 -1.54
CA GLY A 45 5.43 28.34 -1.85
C GLY A 45 4.59 27.38 -2.71
N ALA A 46 5.21 26.69 -3.67
CA ALA A 46 4.54 25.67 -4.45
C ALA A 46 4.15 24.44 -3.59
N PHE A 47 4.99 24.03 -2.63
CA PHE A 47 4.63 23.00 -1.65
C PHE A 47 3.39 23.41 -0.85
N TYR A 48 3.42 24.57 -0.18
CA TYR A 48 2.33 25.01 0.69
C TYR A 48 1.03 25.36 -0.06
N SER A 49 1.10 25.57 -1.37
CA SER A 49 -0.09 25.67 -2.23
C SER A 49 -0.78 24.31 -2.50
N ASN A 50 -0.09 23.20 -2.26
CA ASN A 50 -0.57 21.83 -2.49
C ASN A 50 -0.75 21.01 -1.22
N PHE A 51 0.05 21.25 -0.19
CA PHE A 51 0.02 20.51 1.08
C PHE A 51 0.29 21.48 2.24
N ALA A 52 -0.54 21.40 3.28
CA ALA A 52 -0.39 22.17 4.51
C ALA A 52 0.81 21.70 5.35
N SER A 53 1.18 20.42 5.25
CA SER A 53 2.24 19.84 6.06
C SER A 53 2.93 18.63 5.40
N LYS A 54 4.05 18.20 5.98
CA LYS A 54 4.73 16.95 5.61
C LYS A 54 3.85 15.72 5.89
N ASP A 55 3.07 15.77 6.97
CA ASP A 55 2.06 14.76 7.32
C ASP A 55 0.97 14.65 6.25
N GLU A 56 0.45 15.77 5.74
CA GLU A 56 -0.54 15.74 4.65
C GLU A 56 0.08 15.14 3.37
N LEU A 57 1.33 15.50 3.05
CA LEU A 57 2.00 14.98 1.88
C LEU A 57 2.25 13.46 1.99
N VAL A 58 2.70 12.95 3.14
CA VAL A 58 2.90 11.49 3.27
C VAL A 58 1.56 10.74 3.28
N LEU A 59 0.50 11.30 3.88
CA LEU A 59 -0.85 10.72 3.78
C LEU A 59 -1.36 10.67 2.33
N ALA A 60 -0.99 11.66 1.51
CA ALA A 60 -1.28 11.63 0.08
C ALA A 60 -0.45 10.55 -0.66
N LEU A 61 0.76 10.22 -0.21
CA LEU A 61 1.49 9.04 -0.69
C LEU A 61 0.76 7.74 -0.32
N PHE A 62 0.29 7.61 0.93
CA PHE A 62 -0.55 6.46 1.34
C PHE A 62 -1.77 6.29 0.45
N GLN A 63 -2.47 7.39 0.15
CA GLN A 63 -3.63 7.36 -0.73
C GLN A 63 -3.24 6.92 -2.16
N ALA A 64 -2.18 7.50 -2.74
CA ALA A 64 -1.73 7.16 -4.09
C ALA A 64 -1.27 5.70 -4.21
N THR A 65 -0.52 5.19 -3.23
CA THR A 65 -0.10 3.78 -3.17
C THR A 65 -1.30 2.84 -3.02
N THR A 66 -2.25 3.21 -2.16
CA THR A 66 -3.50 2.48 -1.96
C THR A 66 -4.32 2.39 -3.24
N ASP A 67 -4.49 3.52 -3.94
CA ASP A 67 -5.27 3.57 -5.18
C ASP A 67 -4.61 2.71 -6.27
N ARG A 68 -3.29 2.82 -6.44
CA ARG A 68 -2.54 1.98 -7.38
C ARG A 68 -2.73 0.49 -7.11
N LEU A 69 -2.58 0.07 -5.85
CA LEU A 69 -2.72 -1.34 -5.48
C LEU A 69 -4.14 -1.86 -5.72
N LEU A 70 -5.15 -1.08 -5.34
CA LEU A 70 -6.55 -1.48 -5.54
C LEU A 70 -6.93 -1.49 -7.03
N GLU A 71 -6.38 -0.59 -7.84
CA GLU A 71 -6.54 -0.63 -9.30
C GLU A 71 -5.89 -1.88 -9.90
N GLN A 72 -4.70 -2.26 -9.45
CA GLN A 72 -4.02 -3.48 -9.88
C GLN A 72 -4.83 -4.73 -9.51
N ILE A 73 -5.36 -4.82 -8.29
CA ILE A 73 -6.21 -5.95 -7.86
C ILE A 73 -7.51 -5.98 -8.68
N ALA A 74 -8.17 -4.83 -8.85
CA ALA A 74 -9.41 -4.75 -9.62
C ALA A 74 -9.23 -5.15 -11.09
N ALA A 75 -8.08 -4.82 -11.69
CA ALA A 75 -7.75 -5.19 -13.07
C ALA A 75 -7.60 -6.70 -13.28
N LEU A 76 -7.32 -7.47 -12.21
CA LEU A 76 -7.24 -8.93 -12.29
C LEU A 76 -8.61 -9.61 -12.25
N LEU A 77 -9.66 -8.94 -11.74
CA LEU A 77 -11.00 -9.51 -11.56
C LEU A 77 -11.63 -10.12 -12.83
N PRO A 78 -11.52 -9.51 -14.03
CA PRO A 78 -12.14 -10.06 -15.24
C PRO A 78 -11.61 -11.45 -15.62
N ASP A 79 -10.34 -11.74 -15.33
CA ASP A 79 -9.70 -13.02 -15.69
C ASP A 79 -10.09 -14.16 -14.74
N LEU A 80 -10.62 -13.84 -13.55
CA LEU A 80 -11.01 -14.80 -12.51
C LEU A 80 -12.26 -15.61 -12.85
N ALA A 81 -13.14 -15.06 -13.68
CA ALA A 81 -14.38 -15.74 -14.08
C ALA A 81 -14.13 -17.04 -14.87
N ASN A 82 -12.89 -17.28 -15.33
CA ASN A 82 -12.55 -18.40 -16.18
C ASN A 82 -11.70 -19.49 -15.48
N GLN A 83 -10.93 -19.20 -14.41
CA GLN A 83 -10.05 -20.17 -13.72
C GLN A 83 -9.75 -19.77 -12.24
N PRO A 84 -10.35 -20.40 -11.22
CA PRO A 84 -10.16 -20.02 -9.80
C PRO A 84 -8.72 -20.14 -9.27
N GLY A 85 -7.92 -21.09 -9.81
CA GLY A 85 -6.51 -21.26 -9.44
C GLY A 85 -5.64 -20.04 -9.78
N THR A 86 -6.02 -19.26 -10.80
CA THR A 86 -5.25 -18.09 -11.24
C THR A 86 -5.39 -16.90 -10.31
N LEU A 87 -6.43 -16.85 -9.47
CA LEU A 87 -6.61 -15.77 -8.50
C LEU A 87 -5.46 -15.74 -7.48
N LEU A 88 -5.22 -16.88 -6.84
CA LEU A 88 -4.26 -16.97 -5.75
C LEU A 88 -2.87 -16.69 -6.30
N ASP A 89 -2.54 -17.25 -7.45
CA ASP A 89 -1.30 -16.97 -8.15
C ASP A 89 -1.16 -15.49 -8.54
N ALA A 90 -2.24 -14.84 -9.00
CA ALA A 90 -2.22 -13.42 -9.35
C ALA A 90 -2.09 -12.51 -8.11
N VAL A 91 -2.76 -12.85 -7.01
CA VAL A 91 -2.62 -12.15 -5.72
C VAL A 91 -1.20 -12.33 -5.18
N LEU A 92 -0.68 -13.56 -5.20
CA LEU A 92 0.70 -13.84 -4.80
C LEU A 92 1.70 -13.08 -5.69
N GLY A 93 1.47 -13.01 -7.00
CA GLY A 93 2.29 -12.21 -7.91
C GLY A 93 2.27 -10.71 -7.60
N LEU A 94 1.13 -10.15 -7.17
CA LEU A 94 1.07 -8.77 -6.69
C LEU A 94 1.84 -8.56 -5.37
N LEU A 95 1.83 -9.57 -4.49
CA LEU A 95 2.53 -9.52 -3.21
C LEU A 95 4.04 -9.75 -3.36
N ASP A 96 4.45 -10.55 -4.34
CA ASP A 96 5.84 -10.96 -4.56
C ASP A 96 6.76 -9.79 -4.85
N ASP A 97 6.28 -8.81 -5.63
CA ASP A 97 7.11 -7.84 -6.35
C ASP A 97 8.22 -7.26 -5.47
N ALA A 98 9.44 -7.79 -5.57
CA ALA A 98 10.59 -7.36 -4.76
C ALA A 98 11.18 -6.03 -5.26
N ALA A 99 10.39 -5.27 -6.01
CA ALA A 99 10.81 -4.05 -6.65
C ALA A 99 11.28 -3.01 -5.61
N PRO A 100 12.26 -2.16 -5.97
CA PRO A 100 12.83 -1.17 -5.05
C PRO A 100 11.79 -0.24 -4.41
N ASP A 101 10.69 0.04 -5.11
CA ASP A 101 9.57 0.82 -4.63
C ASP A 101 8.92 0.19 -3.39
N GLN A 102 8.87 -1.14 -3.28
CA GLN A 102 8.36 -1.81 -2.08
C GLN A 102 9.25 -1.63 -0.85
N ARG A 103 10.58 -1.69 -1.01
CA ARG A 103 11.49 -1.42 0.11
C ARG A 103 11.37 0.02 0.59
N GLN A 104 11.36 0.98 -0.35
CA GLN A 104 11.15 2.40 -0.04
C GLN A 104 9.82 2.59 0.70
N TRP A 105 8.75 1.98 0.20
CA TRP A 105 7.44 2.04 0.83
C TRP A 105 7.41 1.43 2.24
N HIS A 106 8.08 0.29 2.46
CA HIS A 106 8.17 -0.32 3.79
C HIS A 106 8.85 0.61 4.81
N LEU A 107 9.95 1.27 4.42
CA LEU A 107 10.63 2.25 5.27
C LEU A 107 9.72 3.43 5.63
N ILE A 108 9.13 4.06 4.60
CA ILE A 108 8.26 5.23 4.76
C ILE A 108 7.07 4.89 5.65
N SER A 109 6.40 3.76 5.38
CA SER A 109 5.20 3.36 6.10
C SER A 109 5.49 2.99 7.56
N THR A 110 6.63 2.35 7.84
CA THR A 110 7.08 2.02 9.19
C THR A 110 7.41 3.28 9.98
N GLU A 111 8.18 4.20 9.41
CA GLU A 111 8.56 5.44 10.08
C GLU A 111 7.36 6.34 10.34
N PHE A 112 6.44 6.46 9.37
CA PHE A 112 5.21 7.22 9.56
C PHE A 112 4.29 6.56 10.58
N THR A 113 4.26 5.22 10.65
CA THR A 113 3.54 4.51 11.73
C THR A 113 4.12 4.86 13.10
N LEU A 114 5.46 4.87 13.25
CA LEU A 114 6.11 5.27 14.50
C LEU A 114 5.86 6.74 14.85
N HIS A 115 5.85 7.63 13.87
CA HIS A 115 5.47 9.04 14.04
C HIS A 115 4.01 9.16 14.50
N ALA A 116 3.09 8.47 13.84
CA ALA A 116 1.68 8.46 14.17
C ALA A 116 1.41 7.94 15.59
N LEU A 117 2.10 6.87 16.02
CA LEU A 117 1.98 6.36 17.39
C LEU A 117 2.40 7.38 18.47
N ARG A 118 3.17 8.42 18.09
CA ARG A 118 3.60 9.51 18.99
C ARG A 118 2.78 10.79 18.80
N ASN A 119 1.95 10.89 17.77
CA ASN A 119 1.16 12.07 17.43
C ASN A 119 -0.32 11.69 17.19
N PRO A 120 -1.24 12.04 18.11
CA PRO A 120 -2.66 11.67 18.00
C PRO A 120 -3.37 12.12 16.72
N GLU A 121 -2.99 13.27 16.16
CA GLU A 121 -3.58 13.79 14.93
C GLU A 121 -3.17 12.92 13.73
N ALA A 122 -1.87 12.62 13.63
CA ALA A 122 -1.33 11.72 12.61
C ALA A 122 -1.87 10.30 12.76
N ALA A 123 -2.04 9.80 14.00
CA ALA A 123 -2.70 8.51 14.28
C ALA A 123 -4.12 8.47 13.72
N THR A 124 -4.91 9.51 13.98
CA THR A 124 -6.29 9.60 13.50
C THR A 124 -6.34 9.58 11.98
N ALA A 125 -5.48 10.37 11.32
CA ALA A 125 -5.44 10.46 9.87
C ALA A 125 -4.94 9.15 9.20
N LEU A 126 -3.90 8.52 9.75
CA LEU A 126 -3.40 7.24 9.25
C LEU A 126 -4.42 6.10 9.45
N ASN A 127 -5.10 6.06 10.60
CA ASN A 127 -6.15 5.08 10.86
C ASN A 127 -7.33 5.25 9.89
N HIS A 128 -7.70 6.49 9.56
CA HIS A 128 -8.71 6.75 8.55
C HIS A 128 -8.29 6.18 7.18
N GLN A 129 -7.07 6.46 6.73
CA GLN A 129 -6.51 5.93 5.48
C GLN A 129 -6.48 4.39 5.46
N ARG A 130 -5.94 3.76 6.51
CA ARG A 130 -5.89 2.30 6.64
C ARG A 130 -7.26 1.64 6.66
N ARG A 131 -8.26 2.30 7.27
CA ARG A 131 -9.65 1.83 7.26
C ARG A 131 -10.23 1.85 5.85
N MET A 132 -10.08 2.96 5.12
CA MET A 132 -10.57 3.07 3.75
C MET A 132 -9.95 2.03 2.82
N PHE A 133 -8.63 1.78 2.94
CA PHE A 133 -7.96 0.72 2.20
C PHE A 133 -8.55 -0.67 2.53
N ARG A 134 -8.68 -0.99 3.82
CA ARG A 134 -9.21 -2.28 4.27
C ARG A 134 -10.65 -2.51 3.81
N GLU A 135 -11.51 -1.50 3.91
CA GLU A 135 -12.91 -1.57 3.45
C GLU A 135 -12.95 -1.90 1.96
N ARG A 136 -12.26 -1.13 1.11
CA ARG A 136 -12.21 -1.39 -0.33
C ARG A 136 -11.59 -2.74 -0.70
N LEU A 137 -10.54 -3.16 0.01
CA LEU A 137 -9.93 -4.48 -0.20
C LEU A 137 -10.87 -5.61 0.22
N THR A 138 -11.66 -5.41 1.28
CA THR A 138 -12.70 -6.36 1.71
C THR A 138 -13.78 -6.49 0.65
N ASP A 139 -14.26 -5.37 0.09
CA ASP A 139 -15.25 -5.37 -1.00
C ASP A 139 -14.74 -6.14 -2.24
N LEU A 140 -13.45 -5.98 -2.59
CA LEU A 140 -12.84 -6.72 -3.69
C LEU A 140 -12.75 -8.21 -3.38
N VAL A 141 -12.32 -8.57 -2.16
CA VAL A 141 -12.24 -9.98 -1.72
C VAL A 141 -13.63 -10.63 -1.71
N GLU A 142 -14.67 -9.92 -1.29
CA GLU A 142 -16.05 -10.42 -1.33
C GLU A 142 -16.54 -10.68 -2.76
N GLN A 143 -16.23 -9.77 -3.70
CA GLN A 143 -16.54 -9.98 -5.12
C GLN A 143 -15.85 -11.23 -5.67
N ILE A 144 -14.58 -11.41 -5.31
CA ILE A 144 -13.77 -12.56 -5.73
C ILE A 144 -14.33 -13.87 -5.17
N ILE A 145 -14.63 -13.91 -3.88
CA ILE A 145 -15.20 -15.08 -3.19
C ILE A 145 -16.55 -15.46 -3.83
N THR A 146 -17.39 -14.45 -4.10
CA THR A 146 -18.70 -14.65 -4.73
C THR A 146 -18.57 -15.18 -6.16
N ALA A 147 -17.63 -14.63 -6.94
CA ALA A 147 -17.39 -15.08 -8.32
C ALA A 147 -16.78 -16.49 -8.39
N GLY A 148 -15.98 -16.87 -7.39
CA GLY A 148 -15.33 -18.17 -7.30
C GLY A 148 -16.16 -19.28 -6.65
N ASP A 149 -17.42 -19.01 -6.28
CA ASP A 149 -18.29 -19.93 -5.52
C ASP A 149 -17.63 -20.47 -4.23
N LEU A 150 -16.84 -19.60 -3.58
CA LEU A 150 -16.16 -19.90 -2.33
C LEU A 150 -16.97 -19.38 -1.17
N ARG A 151 -16.89 -20.07 -0.02
CA ARG A 151 -17.44 -19.55 1.23
C ARG A 151 -16.39 -19.50 2.31
N LEU A 152 -16.14 -18.32 2.87
CA LEU A 152 -15.29 -18.18 4.05
C LEU A 152 -16.04 -18.56 5.33
N SER A 153 -15.35 -19.25 6.23
CA SER A 153 -15.80 -19.59 7.58
C SER A 153 -15.55 -18.47 8.59
N VAL A 154 -14.83 -17.42 8.19
CA VAL A 154 -14.55 -16.20 8.96
C VAL A 154 -15.07 -14.96 8.22
N PRO A 155 -15.34 -13.85 8.92
CA PRO A 155 -15.69 -12.60 8.24
C PRO A 155 -14.59 -12.15 7.25
N PRO A 156 -14.94 -11.73 6.02
CA PRO A 156 -13.96 -11.30 5.02
C PRO A 156 -12.99 -10.23 5.51
N GLU A 157 -13.46 -9.26 6.32
CA GLU A 157 -12.60 -8.23 6.91
C GLU A 157 -11.48 -8.85 7.79
N GLN A 158 -11.78 -9.92 8.55
CA GLN A 158 -10.78 -10.57 9.39
C GLN A 158 -9.73 -11.31 8.56
N PHE A 159 -10.16 -11.97 7.48
CA PHE A 159 -9.26 -12.58 6.52
C PHE A 159 -8.33 -11.52 5.89
N VAL A 160 -8.88 -10.39 5.42
CA VAL A 160 -8.08 -9.28 4.88
C VAL A 160 -7.07 -8.74 5.89
N ARG A 161 -7.45 -8.57 7.16
CA ARG A 161 -6.52 -8.14 8.22
C ARG A 161 -5.37 -9.12 8.42
N LEU A 162 -5.67 -10.42 8.39
CA LEU A 162 -4.66 -11.46 8.51
C LEU A 162 -3.68 -11.42 7.31
N VAL A 163 -4.19 -11.27 6.10
CA VAL A 163 -3.36 -11.13 4.88
C VAL A 163 -2.43 -9.92 4.98
N ILE A 164 -2.96 -8.76 5.39
CA ILE A 164 -2.15 -7.54 5.59
C ILE A 164 -1.06 -7.78 6.65
N ALA A 165 -1.42 -8.37 7.79
CA ALA A 165 -0.46 -8.63 8.87
C ALA A 165 0.63 -9.62 8.45
N LEU A 166 0.27 -10.67 7.70
CA LEU A 166 1.22 -11.62 7.13
C LEU A 166 2.17 -10.92 6.17
N HIS A 167 1.66 -10.10 5.25
CA HIS A 167 2.49 -9.40 4.27
C HIS A 167 3.44 -8.38 4.95
N GLU A 168 2.93 -7.54 5.85
CA GLU A 168 3.78 -6.58 6.60
C GLU A 168 4.88 -7.30 7.40
N GLY A 169 4.54 -8.40 8.08
CA GLY A 169 5.49 -9.20 8.86
C GLY A 169 6.49 -9.97 8.00
N ALA A 170 6.06 -10.53 6.87
CA ALA A 170 6.93 -11.24 5.93
C ALA A 170 7.91 -10.28 5.25
N ARG A 171 7.44 -9.09 4.85
CA ARG A 171 8.29 -8.04 4.27
C ARG A 171 9.36 -7.59 5.25
N SER A 172 8.99 -7.33 6.51
CA SER A 172 9.96 -6.97 7.56
C SER A 172 11.07 -8.02 7.70
N GLN A 173 10.71 -9.30 7.77
CA GLN A 173 11.67 -10.41 7.86
C GLN A 173 12.55 -10.52 6.61
N SER A 174 11.96 -10.55 5.41
CA SER A 174 12.74 -10.67 4.16
C SER A 174 13.73 -9.52 3.93
N LEU A 175 13.42 -8.31 4.43
CA LEU A 175 14.31 -7.15 4.33
C LEU A 175 15.46 -7.17 5.35
N LEU A 176 15.30 -7.88 6.46
CA LEU A 176 16.31 -8.02 7.53
C LEU A 176 17.15 -9.30 7.39
N GLU A 177 16.53 -10.37 6.92
CA GLU A 177 17.08 -11.74 6.85
C GLU A 177 16.99 -12.28 5.40
N PRO A 178 17.49 -11.56 4.37
CA PRO A 178 17.23 -11.90 2.96
C PRO A 178 17.82 -13.26 2.52
N THR A 179 18.76 -13.81 3.28
CA THR A 179 19.33 -15.15 3.03
C THR A 179 18.52 -16.28 3.64
N GLU A 180 17.67 -15.99 4.62
CA GLU A 180 16.86 -16.97 5.35
C GLU A 180 15.39 -16.91 4.92
N VAL A 181 14.89 -15.71 4.66
CA VAL A 181 13.51 -15.45 4.24
C VAL A 181 13.53 -14.74 2.89
N ALA A 182 13.29 -15.49 1.82
CA ALA A 182 13.15 -14.91 0.49
C ALA A 182 11.88 -14.04 0.41
N ALA A 183 11.93 -12.95 -0.38
CA ALA A 183 10.75 -12.12 -0.62
C ALA A 183 9.60 -12.97 -1.19
N GLY A 184 8.40 -12.82 -0.61
CA GLY A 184 7.20 -13.55 -1.01
C GLY A 184 7.10 -15.00 -0.49
N SER A 185 8.19 -15.59 0.03
CA SER A 185 8.18 -17.02 0.35
C SER A 185 7.18 -17.40 1.44
N LEU A 186 6.97 -16.52 2.43
CA LEU A 186 6.00 -16.76 3.50
C LEU A 186 4.57 -16.61 2.98
N GLU A 187 4.29 -15.61 2.14
CA GLU A 187 3.00 -15.42 1.51
C GLU A 187 2.62 -16.64 0.63
N HIS A 188 3.53 -17.09 -0.22
CA HIS A 188 3.36 -18.30 -1.06
C HIS A 188 3.12 -19.56 -0.25
N THR A 189 3.75 -19.69 0.91
CA THR A 189 3.60 -20.88 1.75
C THR A 189 2.27 -20.86 2.50
N PHE A 190 1.94 -19.73 3.13
CA PHE A 190 0.89 -19.71 4.14
C PHE A 190 -0.46 -19.20 3.63
N LEU A 191 -0.52 -18.30 2.65
CA LEU A 191 -1.81 -17.83 2.12
C LEU A 191 -2.66 -18.95 1.51
N PRO A 192 -2.12 -19.88 0.71
CA PRO A 192 -2.90 -21.01 0.22
C PRO A 192 -3.45 -21.89 1.36
N MET A 193 -2.64 -22.14 2.39
CA MET A 193 -3.05 -22.96 3.53
C MET A 193 -4.14 -22.28 4.36
N VAL A 194 -3.98 -20.98 4.64
CA VAL A 194 -4.99 -20.20 5.36
C VAL A 194 -6.28 -20.15 4.55
N LEU A 195 -6.21 -19.83 3.26
CA LEU A 195 -7.39 -19.79 2.39
C LEU A 195 -8.10 -21.15 2.36
N ALA A 196 -7.38 -22.26 2.19
CA ALA A 196 -7.95 -23.61 2.23
C ALA A 196 -8.58 -23.95 3.60
N ALA A 197 -7.95 -23.53 4.71
CA ALA A 197 -8.47 -23.77 6.06
C ALA A 197 -9.73 -22.95 6.36
N VAL A 198 -9.81 -21.72 5.82
CA VAL A 198 -10.94 -20.83 6.05
C VAL A 198 -12.00 -20.87 4.96
N SER A 199 -11.81 -21.58 3.85
CA SER A 199 -12.79 -21.70 2.77
C SER A 199 -13.43 -23.09 2.69
N ARG A 200 -14.64 -23.15 2.17
CA ARG A 200 -15.32 -24.38 1.77
C ARG A 200 -15.81 -24.22 0.33
N SER A 201 -15.64 -25.28 -0.45
CA SER A 201 -16.38 -25.48 -1.70
C SER A 201 -17.79 -25.94 -1.32
N GLU A 202 -18.83 -25.34 -1.89
CA GLU A 202 -20.17 -25.92 -1.83
C GLU A 202 -20.27 -27.21 -2.67
#